data_AF-A0A9E0L641-F1
#
_entry.id   AF-A0A9E0L641-F1
#
_cell.length_a   1.000
_cell.length_b   1.000
_cell.length_c   1.000
_cell.angle_alpha   90.00
_cell.angle_beta   90.00
_cell.angle_gamma   90.00
#
_symmetry.space_group_name_H-M   'P 1'
#
loop_
_entity.id
_entity.type
_entity.pdbx_description
1 polymer ?
#
loop_
_entity_poly.entity_id
_entity_poly.type
_entity_poly.pdbx_seq_one_letter_code
_entity_poly.pdbx_strand_id
1 'polypeptide(L)'
;MTPLQRHMAREEMIALGWMNEDGVVREGFKTPAQGASTSVWAAIGAELEGVGGLYLENLAEAVPFDPADPYQGVMPHALDPESAERLWALSEETTGVKL
;
A
#
# COMPACT_ATOMS: atom_id res chain seq x y z
N MET A 1 -2.03 2.84 14.74
CA MET A 1 -0.99 3.80 14.32
C MET A 1 0.38 3.20 14.63
N THR A 2 1.30 3.23 13.68
CA THR A 2 2.67 2.71 13.83
C THR A 2 3.62 3.80 14.36
N PRO A 3 4.90 3.53 14.65
CA PRO A 3 5.85 4.55 15.08
C PRO A 3 6.33 5.52 13.97
N LEU A 4 5.72 5.53 12.78
CA LEU A 4 6.15 6.40 11.66
C LEU A 4 6.01 7.88 12.00
N GLN A 5 5.00 8.23 12.80
CA GLN A 5 4.66 9.60 13.18
C GLN A 5 5.44 10.12 14.40
N ARG A 6 6.37 9.35 14.98
CA ARG A 6 7.03 9.64 16.28
C ARG A 6 7.76 10.99 16.38
N HIS A 7 8.04 11.65 15.26
CA HIS A 7 8.71 12.96 15.20
C HIS A 7 7.78 14.11 14.82
N MET A 8 6.49 13.85 14.58
CA MET A 8 5.51 14.91 14.37
C MET A 8 5.00 15.43 15.71
N ALA A 9 4.70 16.72 15.76
CA ALA A 9 4.09 17.33 16.94
C ALA A 9 2.68 16.76 17.14
N ARG A 10 2.24 16.63 18.40
CA ARG A 10 0.91 16.10 18.71
C ARG A 10 -0.19 16.99 18.14
N GLU A 11 0.02 18.29 18.21
CA GLU A 11 -0.89 19.32 17.70
C GLU A 11 -1.11 19.14 16.20
N GLU A 12 -0.07 18.76 15.46
CA GLU A 12 -0.14 18.48 14.02
C GLU A 12 -0.92 17.19 13.74
N MET A 13 -0.70 16.12 14.53
CA MET A 13 -1.47 14.88 14.39
C MET A 13 -2.97 15.09 14.66
N ILE A 14 -3.31 15.96 15.61
CA ILE A 14 -4.69 16.34 15.89
C ILE A 14 -5.26 17.17 14.74
N ALA A 15 -4.50 18.17 14.24
CA ALA A 15 -4.92 19.00 13.12
C ALA A 15 -5.16 18.20 11.83
N LEU A 16 -4.39 17.12 11.61
CA LEU A 16 -4.55 16.20 10.49
C LEU A 16 -5.65 15.13 10.72
N GLY A 17 -6.28 15.13 11.90
CA GLY A 17 -7.36 14.20 12.24
C GLY A 17 -6.89 12.76 12.46
N TRP A 18 -5.62 12.55 12.80
CA TRP A 18 -5.07 11.21 13.04
C TRP A 18 -5.35 10.70 14.45
N MET A 19 -5.53 11.61 15.39
CA MET A 19 -5.98 11.34 16.74
C MET A 19 -6.79 12.51 17.29
N ASN A 20 -7.60 12.28 18.31
CA ASN A 20 -8.31 13.35 19.01
C ASN A 20 -7.46 13.96 20.15
N GLU A 21 -8.02 14.97 20.83
CA GLU A 21 -7.39 15.65 21.97
C GLU A 21 -7.15 14.75 23.18
N ASP A 22 -7.83 13.60 23.28
CA ASP A 22 -7.60 12.59 24.32
C ASP A 22 -6.49 11.59 23.93
N GLY A 23 -5.93 11.71 22.72
CA GLY A 23 -4.92 10.80 22.18
C GLY A 23 -5.49 9.51 21.60
N VAL A 24 -6.81 9.40 21.43
CA VAL A 24 -7.45 8.28 20.75
C VAL A 24 -7.17 8.39 19.25
N VAL A 25 -6.53 7.37 18.70
CA VAL A 25 -6.20 7.27 17.28
C VAL A 25 -7.48 7.07 16.46
N ARG A 26 -7.58 7.77 15.32
CA ARG A 26 -8.69 7.65 14.38
C ARG A 26 -8.87 6.20 13.91
N GLU A 27 -10.12 5.77 13.83
CA GLU A 27 -10.50 4.50 13.23
C GLU A 27 -9.99 4.39 11.78
N GLY A 28 -9.49 3.22 11.40
CA GLY A 28 -8.85 2.97 10.11
C GLY A 28 -7.32 2.98 10.14
N PHE A 29 -6.67 3.55 11.17
CA PHE A 29 -5.23 3.36 11.37
C PHE A 29 -4.92 1.90 11.73
N LYS A 30 -4.24 1.20 10.82
CA LYS A 30 -3.83 -0.18 11.03
C LYS A 30 -2.80 -0.33 12.16
N THR A 31 -2.83 -1.50 12.82
CA THR A 31 -1.70 -2.02 13.60
C THR A 31 -0.61 -2.56 12.66
N PRO A 32 0.63 -2.80 13.12
CA PRO A 32 1.64 -3.45 12.30
C PRO A 32 1.19 -4.80 11.71
N ALA A 33 0.50 -5.63 12.49
CA ALA A 33 -0.01 -6.92 12.04
C ALA A 33 -1.06 -6.76 10.91
N GLN A 34 -1.98 -5.81 11.06
CA GLN A 34 -2.96 -5.49 10.01
C GLN A 34 -2.30 -4.85 8.78
N GLY A 35 -1.22 -4.09 8.95
CA GLY A 35 -0.47 -3.51 7.84
C GLY A 35 0.29 -4.57 7.02
N ALA A 36 0.82 -5.59 7.70
CA ALA A 36 1.55 -6.68 7.06
C ALA A 36 0.65 -7.79 6.48
N SER A 37 -0.64 -7.81 6.83
CA SER A 37 -1.51 -8.97 6.57
C SER A 37 -1.58 -9.33 5.08
N THR A 38 -1.72 -8.35 4.19
CA THR A 38 -1.78 -8.58 2.73
C THR A 38 -0.49 -9.21 2.20
N SER A 39 0.67 -8.71 2.63
CA SER A 39 1.96 -9.27 2.20
C SER A 39 2.18 -10.68 2.73
N VAL A 40 1.77 -10.95 3.98
CA VAL A 40 1.85 -12.30 4.55
C VAL A 40 0.93 -13.25 3.77
N TRP A 41 -0.32 -12.87 3.53
CA TRP A 41 -1.27 -13.64 2.74
C TRP A 41 -0.76 -13.90 1.31
N ALA A 42 -0.23 -12.87 0.64
CA ALA A 42 0.38 -13.01 -0.69
C ALA A 42 1.53 -14.04 -0.72
N ALA A 43 2.29 -14.16 0.37
CA ALA A 43 3.43 -15.04 0.44
C ALA A 43 3.08 -16.50 0.79
N ILE A 44 1.94 -16.76 1.44
CA ILE A 44 1.62 -18.09 1.99
C ILE A 44 0.23 -18.63 1.63
N GLY A 45 -0.63 -17.83 1.00
CA GLY A 45 -1.98 -18.23 0.61
C GLY A 45 -1.93 -19.33 -0.43
N ALA A 46 -2.50 -20.50 -0.13
CA ALA A 46 -2.49 -21.64 -1.04
C ALA A 46 -3.22 -21.34 -2.36
N GLU A 47 -4.22 -20.45 -2.31
CA GLU A 47 -4.96 -19.95 -3.46
C GLU A 47 -4.15 -19.01 -4.37
N LEU A 48 -2.99 -18.53 -3.91
CA LEU A 48 -2.08 -17.68 -4.67
C LEU A 48 -0.85 -18.43 -5.21
N GLU A 49 -0.72 -19.72 -4.92
CA GLU A 49 0.37 -20.55 -5.42
C GLU A 49 0.35 -20.61 -6.96
N GLY A 50 1.45 -20.19 -7.59
CA GLY A 50 1.56 -20.09 -9.04
C GLY A 50 0.72 -18.98 -9.69
N VAL A 51 0.06 -18.12 -8.90
CA VAL A 51 -0.76 -17.00 -9.38
C VAL A 51 0.03 -15.70 -9.21
N GLY A 52 0.46 -15.11 -10.33
CA GLY A 52 1.18 -13.83 -10.36
C GLY A 52 0.37 -12.72 -11.05
N GLY A 53 0.92 -11.51 -11.04
CA GLY A 53 0.35 -10.36 -11.77
C GLY A 53 -0.87 -9.71 -11.12
N LEU A 54 -1.22 -10.08 -9.88
CA LEU A 54 -2.32 -9.47 -9.14
C LEU A 54 -1.85 -8.23 -8.37
N TYR A 55 -2.71 -7.22 -8.31
CA TYR A 55 -2.56 -6.13 -7.36
C TYR A 55 -3.39 -6.46 -6.11
N LEU A 56 -2.75 -6.63 -4.97
CA LEU A 56 -3.41 -7.07 -3.74
C LEU A 56 -3.48 -5.95 -2.71
N GLU A 57 -4.65 -5.77 -2.10
CA GLU A 57 -4.86 -4.86 -0.98
C GLU A 57 -5.89 -5.45 -0.01
N ASN A 58 -5.78 -5.13 1.29
CA ASN A 58 -6.79 -5.53 2.29
C ASN A 58 -7.21 -7.02 2.26
N LEU A 59 -6.25 -7.95 2.04
CA LEU A 59 -6.51 -9.39 1.90
C LEU A 59 -7.42 -9.78 0.71
N ALA A 60 -7.40 -8.99 -0.37
CA ALA A 60 -8.13 -9.25 -1.60
C ALA A 60 -7.34 -8.77 -2.83
N GLU A 61 -7.79 -9.18 -4.02
CA GLU A 61 -7.43 -8.46 -5.25
C GLU A 61 -8.09 -7.08 -5.24
N ALA A 62 -7.32 -6.05 -5.57
CA ALA A 62 -7.77 -4.68 -5.54
C ALA A 62 -8.85 -4.43 -6.59
N VAL A 63 -9.85 -3.64 -6.22
CA VAL A 63 -10.84 -3.13 -7.16
C VAL A 63 -10.24 -1.97 -7.98
N PRO A 64 -10.81 -1.59 -9.13
CA PRO A 64 -10.42 -0.35 -9.79
C PRO A 64 -10.60 0.85 -8.87
N PHE A 65 -9.68 1.80 -8.93
CA PHE A 65 -9.76 3.05 -8.17
C PHE A 65 -11.10 3.78 -8.40
N ASP A 66 -11.72 4.23 -7.31
CA ASP A 66 -12.92 5.06 -7.29
C ASP A 66 -12.62 6.38 -6.57
N PRO A 67 -12.78 7.55 -7.20
CA PRO A 67 -12.65 8.85 -6.54
C PRO A 67 -13.57 9.03 -5.31
N ALA A 68 -14.68 8.29 -5.23
CA ALA A 68 -15.58 8.31 -4.07
C ALA A 68 -14.96 7.62 -2.84
N ASP A 69 -14.01 6.71 -3.03
CA ASP A 69 -13.23 6.08 -1.97
C ASP A 69 -11.73 6.07 -2.31
N PRO A 70 -11.04 7.21 -2.13
CA PRO A 70 -9.68 7.39 -2.60
C PRO A 70 -8.62 6.65 -1.77
N TYR A 71 -9.02 5.86 -0.77
CA TYR A 71 -8.11 5.16 0.14
C TYR A 71 -7.84 3.70 -0.26
N GLN A 72 -8.48 3.23 -1.33
CA GLN A 72 -8.31 1.88 -1.88
C GLN A 72 -8.42 1.87 -3.40
N GLY A 73 -8.06 0.74 -3.99
CA GLY A 73 -8.20 0.46 -5.39
C GLY A 73 -6.93 0.74 -6.20
N VAL A 74 -6.79 0.00 -7.29
CA VAL A 74 -5.66 0.11 -8.20
C VAL A 74 -5.92 1.19 -9.24
N MET A 75 -4.95 2.11 -9.38
CA MET A 75 -4.98 3.14 -10.41
C MET A 75 -4.74 2.52 -11.80
N PRO A 76 -5.41 2.99 -12.87
CA PRO A 76 -5.25 2.42 -14.21
C PRO A 76 -3.81 2.39 -14.71
N HIS A 77 -3.02 3.41 -14.40
CA HIS A 77 -1.61 3.49 -14.83
C HIS A 77 -0.71 2.45 -14.15
N ALA A 78 -1.11 1.90 -12.99
CA ALA A 78 -0.37 0.84 -12.33
C ALA A 78 -0.49 -0.51 -13.06
N LEU A 79 -1.48 -0.62 -13.96
CA LEU A 79 -1.76 -1.81 -14.77
C LEU A 79 -1.33 -1.64 -16.25
N ASP A 80 -0.64 -0.55 -16.59
CA ASP A 80 -0.21 -0.28 -17.97
C ASP A 80 1.08 -1.06 -18.32
N PRO A 81 1.01 -2.07 -19.21
CA PRO A 81 2.17 -2.89 -19.56
C PRO A 81 3.27 -2.09 -20.26
N GLU A 82 2.92 -1.07 -21.07
CA GLU A 82 3.93 -0.26 -21.74
C GLU A 82 4.72 0.58 -20.74
N SER A 83 4.03 1.14 -19.72
CA SER A 83 4.70 1.83 -18.61
C SER A 83 5.61 0.89 -17.82
N ALA A 84 5.17 -0.34 -17.57
CA ALA A 84 5.96 -1.35 -16.87
C ALA A 84 7.25 -1.69 -17.65
N GLU A 85 7.16 -1.93 -18.95
CA GLU A 85 8.34 -2.22 -19.80
C GLU A 85 9.34 -1.06 -19.83
N ARG A 86 8.84 0.18 -19.98
CA ARG A 86 9.71 1.37 -19.95
C ARG A 86 10.41 1.54 -18.61
N LEU A 87 9.69 1.32 -17.51
CA LEU A 87 10.25 1.42 -16.16
C LEU A 87 11.29 0.33 -15.91
N TRP A 88 11.06 -0.88 -16.41
CA TRP A 88 12.02 -1.98 -16.32
C TRP A 88 13.33 -1.64 -17.03
N ALA A 89 13.26 -1.22 -18.29
CA ALA A 89 14.45 -0.85 -19.07
C ALA A 89 15.26 0.28 -18.39
N LEU A 90 14.58 1.30 -17.88
CA LEU A 90 15.21 2.38 -17.12
C LEU A 90 15.87 1.87 -15.83
N SER A 91 15.23 0.92 -15.15
CA SER A 91 15.75 0.34 -13.91
C SER A 91 17.03 -0.47 -14.17
N GLU A 92 17.07 -1.25 -15.25
CA GLU A 92 18.28 -1.97 -15.68
C GLU A 92 19.43 -1.01 -16.00
N GLU A 93 19.16 0.07 -16.74
CA GLU A 93 20.15 1.09 -17.07
C GLU A 93 20.69 1.78 -15.80
N THR A 94 19.79 2.17 -14.90
CA THR A 94 20.14 2.96 -13.71
C THR A 94 20.89 2.14 -12.68
N THR A 95 20.50 0.87 -12.49
CA THR A 95 21.11 -0.01 -11.48
C THR A 95 22.29 -0.80 -12.01
N GLY A 96 22.44 -0.93 -13.34
CA GLY A 96 23.44 -1.79 -13.97
C GLY A 96 23.16 -3.29 -13.80
N VAL A 97 21.99 -3.68 -13.26
CA VAL A 97 21.57 -5.06 -13.03
C VAL A 97 20.62 -5.48 -14.15
N LYS A 98 20.82 -6.68 -14.70
CA LYS A 98 19.92 -7.31 -15.68
C LYS A 98 19.56 -8.71 -15.21
N LEU A 99 18.29 -9.10 -15.40
CA LEU A 99 17.77 -10.42 -15.07
C LEU A 99 17.73 -11.33 -16.30
#